data_AF-A0A2M8K6G5-F1
#
_entry.id   AF-A0A2M8K6G5-F1
#
_cell.length_a   1.000
_cell.length_b   1.000
_cell.length_c   1.000
_cell.angle_alpha   90.00
_cell.angle_beta   90.00
_cell.angle_gamma   90.00
#
_symmetry.space_group_name_H-M   'P 1'
#
loop_
_entity.id
_entity.type
_entity.pdbx_description
1 polymer ?
#
loop_
_entity_poly.entity_id
_entity_poly.type
_entity_poly.pdbx_seq_one_letter_code
_entity_poly.pdbx_strand_id
1 'polypeptide(L)'
;MAYGARAITRDGFNSLPKMTFPGGVLIGCNAGILNFSKIKETHTAMKSGMLAGEAMFEAIAEGNESGSVLNSFSDKFKSSWAYDELFRSRNFGASMHKFGPILGGAFNFVGQYN
;
A
#
# COMPACT_ATOMS: atom_id res chain seq x y z
N MET A 1 -4.04 -31.62 12.65
CA MET A 1 -4.59 -30.26 12.90
C MET A 1 -3.45 -29.25 12.77
N ALA A 2 -3.65 -28.15 12.05
CA ALA A 2 -2.67 -27.06 11.98
C ALA A 2 -3.28 -25.79 12.59
N TYR A 3 -2.54 -25.11 13.47
CA TYR A 3 -2.93 -23.86 14.11
C TYR A 3 -1.80 -22.83 13.97
N GLY A 4 -2.16 -21.57 13.71
CA GLY A 4 -1.20 -20.46 13.59
C GLY A 4 -1.90 -19.11 13.65
N ALA A 5 -1.14 -18.08 14.00
CA ALA A 5 -1.60 -16.69 14.06
C ALA A 5 -0.53 -15.75 13.48
N ARG A 6 -0.94 -14.67 12.81
CA ARG A 6 -0.05 -13.65 12.26
C ARG A 6 -0.73 -12.28 12.37
N ALA A 7 0.05 -11.26 12.74
CA ALA A 7 -0.41 -9.88 12.68
C ALA A 7 -0.52 -9.38 11.24
N ILE A 8 -1.50 -8.52 10.98
CA ILE A 8 -1.70 -7.85 9.70
C ILE A 8 -1.78 -6.34 9.92
N THR A 9 -1.39 -5.57 8.91
CA THR A 9 -1.51 -4.11 8.94
C THR A 9 -2.97 -3.70 8.71
N ARG A 10 -3.46 -2.68 9.43
CA ARG A 10 -4.89 -2.31 9.43
C ARG A 10 -5.17 -0.95 8.79
N ASP A 11 -4.22 -0.03 8.84
CA ASP A 11 -4.52 1.38 8.58
C ASP A 11 -4.41 1.78 7.10
N GLY A 12 -3.74 0.95 6.28
CA GLY A 12 -3.65 1.14 4.83
C GLY A 12 -3.04 2.48 4.45
N PHE A 13 -3.71 3.20 3.54
CA PHE A 13 -3.22 4.44 2.92
C PHE A 13 -2.74 5.51 3.91
N ASN A 14 -3.49 5.76 4.99
CA ASN A 14 -3.22 6.86 5.90
C ASN A 14 -1.97 6.64 6.77
N SER A 15 -1.48 5.40 6.84
CA SER A 15 -0.29 5.03 7.61
C SER A 15 0.88 4.62 6.71
N LEU A 16 0.83 4.90 5.40
CA LEU A 16 1.95 4.62 4.52
C LEU A 16 3.16 5.51 4.88
N PRO A 17 4.32 4.92 5.22
CA PRO A 17 5.53 5.69 5.47
C PRO A 17 6.12 6.20 4.15
N LYS A 18 7.18 7.02 4.25
CA LYS A 18 8.05 7.24 3.10
C LYS A 18 8.68 5.90 2.72
N MET A 19 8.32 5.39 1.54
CA MET A 19 8.72 4.04 1.11
C MET A 19 10.09 3.99 0.43
N THR A 20 10.78 5.12 0.28
CA THR A 20 12.10 5.21 -0.35
C THR A 20 13.11 5.81 0.61
N PHE A 21 14.31 5.24 0.64
CA PHE A 21 15.44 5.72 1.43
C PHE A 21 16.75 5.48 0.65
N PRO A 22 17.86 6.13 1.04
CA PRO A 22 19.15 5.92 0.38
C PRO A 22 19.52 4.44 0.35
N GLY A 23 19.64 3.87 -0.86
CA GLY A 23 20.01 2.47 -1.05
C GLY A 23 18.89 1.44 -0.82
N GLY A 24 17.62 1.84 -0.65
CA GLY A 24 16.55 0.87 -0.50
C GLY A 24 15.11 1.39 -0.57
N VAL A 25 14.17 0.44 -0.59
CA VAL A 25 12.73 0.71 -0.65
C VAL A 25 11.95 -0.24 0.25
N LEU A 26 10.84 0.25 0.80
CA LEU A 26 9.86 -0.54 1.55
C LEU A 26 8.73 -0.97 0.61
N ILE A 27 8.41 -2.27 0.62
CA ILE A 27 7.34 -2.87 -0.20
C ILE A 27 6.53 -3.87 0.63
N GLY A 28 5.36 -4.30 0.13
CA GLY A 28 4.53 -5.33 0.76
C GLY A 28 4.06 -5.00 2.18
N CYS A 29 3.88 -6.04 3.02
CA CYS A 29 3.43 -5.88 4.41
C CYS A 29 4.24 -4.83 5.18
N ASN A 30 5.55 -4.77 4.90
CA ASN A 30 6.49 -3.87 5.59
C ASN A 30 6.18 -2.39 5.31
N ALA A 31 5.63 -2.08 4.13
CA ALA A 31 5.17 -0.75 3.78
C ALA A 31 3.74 -0.44 4.26
N GLY A 32 2.97 -1.45 4.69
CA GLY A 32 1.60 -1.26 5.17
C GLY A 32 0.54 -1.14 4.08
N ILE A 33 0.81 -1.63 2.87
CA ILE A 33 -0.08 -1.53 1.69
C ILE A 33 -1.25 -2.53 1.69
N LEU A 34 -1.86 -2.80 2.84
CA LEU A 34 -3.03 -3.68 2.97
C LEU A 34 -4.33 -2.89 2.70
N ASN A 35 -5.20 -3.43 1.84
CA ASN A 35 -6.56 -2.91 1.72
C ASN A 35 -7.43 -3.48 2.86
N PHE A 36 -7.66 -2.65 3.87
CA PHE A 36 -8.37 -3.06 5.08
C PHE A 36 -9.85 -3.37 4.83
N SER A 37 -10.51 -2.66 3.92
CA SER A 37 -11.92 -2.93 3.57
C SER A 37 -12.12 -4.33 3.00
N LYS A 38 -11.15 -4.85 2.26
CA LYS A 38 -11.23 -6.14 1.60
C LYS A 38 -10.48 -7.25 2.34
N ILE A 39 -9.65 -6.91 3.34
CA ILE A 39 -8.69 -7.81 3.99
C ILE A 39 -7.81 -8.50 2.93
N LYS A 40 -7.31 -7.71 1.97
CA LYS A 40 -6.47 -8.20 0.86
C LYS A 40 -5.19 -7.41 0.75
N GLU A 41 -4.09 -8.15 0.64
CA GLU A 41 -2.74 -7.58 0.63
C GLU A 41 -1.83 -8.23 -0.42
N THR A 42 -2.05 -9.50 -0.76
CA THR A 42 -1.15 -10.23 -1.67
C THR A 42 -0.99 -9.54 -3.02
N HIS A 43 -2.06 -9.02 -3.60
CA HIS A 43 -2.01 -8.36 -4.90
C HIS A 43 -1.32 -6.99 -4.84
N THR A 44 -1.56 -6.17 -3.81
CA THR A 44 -0.87 -4.89 -3.61
C THR A 44 0.60 -5.11 -3.26
N ALA A 45 0.91 -6.12 -2.44
CA ALA A 45 2.27 -6.54 -2.13
C ALA A 45 3.04 -6.93 -3.40
N MET A 46 2.48 -7.82 -4.23
CA MET A 46 3.09 -8.20 -5.51
C MET A 46 3.27 -7.00 -6.43
N LYS A 47 2.27 -6.10 -6.53
CA LYS A 47 2.39 -4.92 -7.39
C LYS A 47 3.49 -3.99 -6.92
N SER A 48 3.61 -3.73 -5.62
CA SER A 48 4.72 -2.93 -5.09
C SER A 48 6.09 -3.54 -5.38
N GLY A 49 6.22 -4.87 -5.31
CA GLY A 49 7.47 -5.57 -5.67
C GLY A 49 7.81 -5.43 -7.15
N MET A 50 6.83 -5.57 -8.05
CA MET A 50 7.03 -5.38 -9.48
C MET A 50 7.51 -3.95 -9.80
N LEU A 51 6.83 -2.93 -9.24
CA LEU A 51 7.21 -1.53 -9.46
C LEU A 51 8.59 -1.20 -8.89
N ALA A 52 8.95 -1.78 -7.74
CA ALA A 52 10.27 -1.64 -7.17
C ALA A 52 11.34 -2.29 -8.06
N GLY A 53 11.08 -3.47 -8.60
CA GLY A 53 11.97 -4.14 -9.56
C GLY A 53 12.18 -3.34 -10.84
N GLU A 54 11.10 -2.82 -11.43
CA GLU A 54 11.17 -1.96 -12.62
C GLU A 54 11.98 -0.68 -12.35
N ALA A 55 11.71 -0.01 -11.23
CA ALA A 55 12.43 1.20 -10.85
C ALA A 55 13.93 0.93 -10.60
N MET A 56 14.24 -0.18 -9.92
CA MET A 56 15.62 -0.58 -9.64
C MET A 56 16.38 -0.92 -10.92
N PHE A 57 15.74 -1.63 -11.85
CA PHE A 57 16.34 -1.97 -13.14
C PHE A 57 16.65 -0.72 -13.97
N GLU A 58 15.72 0.23 -14.04
CA GLU A 58 15.95 1.52 -14.71
C GLU A 58 17.12 2.29 -14.08
N ALA A 59 17.17 2.38 -12.75
CA ALA A 59 18.26 3.08 -12.06
C ALA A 59 19.63 2.44 -12.35
N ILE A 60 19.70 1.10 -12.39
CA ILE A 60 20.93 0.38 -12.77
C ILE A 60 21.29 0.66 -14.24
N ALA A 61 20.32 0.66 -15.14
CA ALA A 61 20.53 0.92 -16.57
C ALA A 61 21.00 2.36 -16.86
N GLU A 62 20.56 3.33 -16.06
CA GLU A 62 20.98 4.74 -16.12
C GLU A 62 22.36 4.98 -15.48
N GLY A 63 23.01 3.94 -14.96
CA GLY A 63 24.32 4.05 -14.32
C GLY A 63 24.28 4.70 -12.93
N ASN A 64 23.13 4.65 -12.25
CA ASN A 64 23.00 5.23 -10.91
C ASN A 64 23.79 4.40 -9.89
N GLU A 65 24.62 5.08 -9.09
CA GLU A 65 25.47 4.45 -8.09
C GLU A 65 24.70 4.00 -6.84
N SER A 66 25.32 3.08 -6.10
CA SER A 66 24.81 2.57 -4.83
C SER A 66 24.58 3.70 -3.82
N GLY A 67 23.41 3.72 -3.17
CA GLY A 67 23.07 4.68 -2.12
C GLY A 67 22.15 5.82 -2.55
N SER A 68 21.83 5.95 -3.84
CA SER A 68 20.82 6.90 -4.31
C SER A 68 19.40 6.55 -3.83
N VAL A 69 18.54 7.56 -3.71
CA VAL A 69 17.11 7.37 -3.40
C VAL A 69 16.36 7.04 -4.69
N LEU A 70 15.61 5.94 -4.68
CA LEU A 70 14.85 5.46 -5.84
C LEU A 70 13.53 6.22 -6.04
N ASN A 71 13.61 7.49 -6.44
CA ASN A 71 12.43 8.37 -6.56
C ASN A 71 11.42 7.86 -7.61
N SER A 72 11.89 7.24 -8.70
CA SER A 72 11.04 6.65 -9.75
C SER A 72 10.03 5.63 -9.21
N PHE A 73 10.39 4.87 -8.17
CA PHE A 73 9.45 3.97 -7.49
C PHE A 73 8.28 4.71 -6.86
N SER A 74 8.52 5.87 -6.22
CA SER A 74 7.46 6.64 -5.58
C SER A 74 6.46 7.17 -6.60
N ASP A 75 6.95 7.62 -7.76
CA ASP A 75 6.11 8.14 -8.83
C ASP A 75 5.30 7.01 -9.48
N LYS A 76 5.96 5.90 -9.81
CA LYS A 76 5.31 4.68 -10.32
C LYS A 76 4.26 4.12 -9.38
N PHE A 77 4.52 4.14 -8.07
CA PHE A 77 3.54 3.68 -7.09
C PHE A 77 2.31 4.59 -7.08
N LYS A 78 2.50 5.92 -7.02
CA LYS A 78 1.40 6.90 -7.05
C LYS A 78 0.56 6.81 -8.32
N SER A 79 1.16 6.46 -9.45
CA SER A 79 0.45 6.26 -10.72
C SER A 79 -0.17 4.86 -10.88
N SER A 80 -0.01 3.97 -9.88
CA SER A 80 -0.47 2.59 -9.99
C SER A 80 -1.88 2.41 -9.43
N TRP A 81 -2.57 1.38 -9.95
CA TRP A 81 -3.86 0.96 -9.41
C TRP A 81 -3.80 0.57 -7.93
N ALA A 82 -2.63 0.16 -7.41
CA ALA A 82 -2.46 -0.20 -6.01
C ALA A 82 -2.61 1.03 -5.10
N TYR A 83 -2.08 2.18 -5.54
CA TYR A 83 -2.27 3.45 -4.85
C TYR A 83 -3.74 3.87 -4.89
N ASP A 84 -4.38 3.82 -6.05
CA ASP A 84 -5.80 4.16 -6.20
C ASP A 84 -6.70 3.29 -5.31
N GLU A 85 -6.43 1.99 -5.24
CA GLU A 85 -7.17 1.06 -4.40
C GLU A 85 -7.05 1.41 -2.90
N LEU A 86 -5.83 1.70 -2.45
CA LEU A 86 -5.58 2.11 -1.06
C LEU A 86 -6.23 3.47 -0.78
N PHE A 87 -6.13 4.42 -1.71
CA PHE A 87 -6.70 5.74 -1.56
C PHE A 87 -8.22 5.70 -1.43
N ARG A 88 -8.92 4.89 -2.25
CA ARG A 88 -10.39 4.73 -2.17
C ARG A 88 -10.84 4.09 -0.85
N SER A 89 -10.03 3.19 -0.29
CA SER A 89 -10.36 2.47 0.95
C SER A 89 -9.90 3.17 2.24
N ARG A 90 -9.21 4.32 2.14
CA ARG A 90 -8.53 5.00 3.26
C ARG A 90 -9.39 5.30 4.48
N ASN A 91 -10.68 5.58 4.28
CA ASN A 91 -11.57 6.00 5.36
C ASN A 91 -12.29 4.83 6.04
N PHE A 92 -12.10 3.60 5.58
CA PHE A 92 -12.91 2.47 6.06
C PHE A 92 -12.75 2.21 7.55
N GLY A 93 -11.51 2.12 8.04
CA GLY A 93 -11.25 1.89 9.46
C GLY A 93 -11.81 3.02 10.34
N ALA A 94 -11.54 4.27 9.98
CA ALA A 94 -12.00 5.45 10.73
C ALA A 94 -13.53 5.54 10.77
N SER A 95 -14.21 5.32 9.64
CA SER A 95 -15.67 5.37 9.56
C SER A 95 -16.33 4.24 10.36
N MET A 96 -15.74 3.05 10.37
CA MET A 96 -16.24 1.93 11.19
C MET A 96 -16.13 2.21 12.69
N HIS A 97 -15.02 2.80 13.12
CA HIS A 97 -14.83 3.15 14.54
C HIS A 97 -15.72 4.32 14.99
N LYS A 98 -15.91 5.32 14.12
CA LYS A 98 -16.68 6.52 14.47
C LYS A 98 -18.20 6.30 14.44
N PHE A 99 -18.69 5.55 13.46
CA PHE A 99 -20.13 5.44 13.19
C PHE A 99 -20.68 4.03 13.46
N GLY A 100 -19.83 3.09 13.89
CA GLY A 100 -20.21 1.70 14.10
C GLY A 100 -20.48 0.95 12.78
N PRO A 101 -20.85 -0.34 12.85
CA PRO A 101 -20.92 -1.22 11.68
C PRO A 101 -21.96 -0.79 10.64
N ILE A 102 -23.12 -0.28 11.09
CA ILE A 102 -24.26 0.03 10.23
C ILE A 102 -24.04 1.35 9.49
N LEU A 103 -23.85 2.45 10.23
CA LEU A 103 -23.66 3.78 9.63
C LEU A 103 -22.26 3.91 8.99
N GLY A 104 -21.24 3.30 9.57
CA GLY A 104 -19.90 3.24 8.98
C GLY A 104 -19.86 2.41 7.70
N GLY A 105 -20.65 1.34 7.61
CA GLY A 105 -20.85 0.57 6.39
C GLY A 105 -21.51 1.39 5.28
N ALA A 106 -22.61 2.08 5.58
CA ALA A 106 -23.31 2.95 4.63
C ALA A 106 -22.42 4.09 4.11
N PHE A 107 -21.66 4.75 5.00
CA PHE A 107 -20.73 5.82 4.61
C PHE A 107 -19.63 5.32 3.66
N ASN A 108 -19.08 4.13 3.92
CA ASN A 108 -18.07 3.54 3.05
C ASN A 108 -18.62 3.12 1.69
N PHE A 109 -19.84 2.62 1.64
CA PHE A 109 -20.49 2.26 0.38
C PHE A 109 -20.60 3.50 -0.53
N VAL A 110 -21.05 4.64 0.00
CA VAL A 110 -21.11 5.88 -0.78
C VAL A 110 -19.72 6.38 -1.19
N GLY A 111 -18.72 6.26 -0.30
CA GLY A 111 -17.36 6.75 -0.55
C GLY A 111 -16.50 5.88 -1.46
N GLN A 112 -16.80 4.58 -1.60
CA GLN A 112 -16.03 3.65 -2.47
C GLN A 112 -16.60 3.52 -3.89
N TYR A 113 -17.90 3.78 -4.07
CA TYR A 113 -18.59 3.62 -5.35
C TYR A 113 -18.75 4.92 -6.17
N ASN A 114 -18.24 6.04 -5.65
CA ASN A 114 -17.98 7.27 -6.42
C ASN A 114 -16.49 7.37 -6.74
#